data_AF-A0A6A7Z0Z3-F1
#
_entry.id   AF-A0A6A7Z0Z3-F1
#
_cell.length_a   1.000
_cell.length_b   1.000
_cell.length_c   1.000
_cell.angle_alpha   90.00
_cell.angle_beta   90.00
_cell.angle_gamma   90.00
#
_symmetry.space_group_name_H-M   'P 1'
#
loop_
_entity.id
_entity.type
_entity.pdbx_description
1 polymer ?
#
loop_
_entity_poly.entity_id
_entity_poly.type
_entity_poly.pdbx_seq_one_letter_code
_entity_poly.pdbx_strand_id
1 'polypeptide(L)' 'WQGDRLIAENIYQKGVYGWPLYRSYVYEPGTFKPMVLLKGHGTTSKVYYYQLDHLGTPQELTDPGGKIVWS' A
#
# COMPACT_ATOMS: atom_id res chain seq x y z
N TRP A 1 -7.95 -7.46 8.28
CA TRP A 1 -7.70 -8.66 7.45
C TRP A 1 -8.94 -9.02 6.67
N GLN A 2 -8.80 -9.58 5.47
CA GLN A 2 -9.89 -10.16 4.67
C GLN A 2 -9.44 -11.53 4.17
N GLY A 3 -9.93 -12.59 4.81
CA GLY A 3 -9.29 -13.91 4.72
C GLY A 3 -7.84 -13.81 5.15
N ASP A 4 -6.94 -14.37 4.35
CA ASP A 4 -5.50 -14.40 4.61
C ASP A 4 -4.75 -13.12 4.20
N ARG A 5 -5.46 -12.06 3.78
CA ARG A 5 -4.86 -10.83 3.25
C ARG A 5 -4.96 -9.67 4.23
N LEU A 6 -3.84 -8.97 4.43
CA LEU A 6 -3.79 -7.74 5.21
C LEU A 6 -4.34 -6.57 4.39
N ILE A 7 -5.60 -6.20 4.58
CA ILE A 7 -6.22 -5.10 3.83
C ILE A 7 -6.00 -3.72 4.45
N ALA A 8 -5.64 -3.65 5.73
CA ALA A 8 -5.36 -2.40 6.42
C ALA A 8 -4.54 -2.64 7.69
N GLU A 9 -3.67 -1.68 8.01
CA GLU A 9 -2.92 -1.63 9.26
C GLU A 9 -2.80 -0.19 9.77
N ASN A 10 -2.63 -0.08 11.08
CA ASN A 10 -2.27 1.16 11.75
C ASN A 10 -0.91 0.96 12.42
N ILE A 11 0.09 1.71 11.95
CA ILE A 11 1.44 1.64 12.50
C ILE A 11 1.62 2.81 13.49
N TYR A 12 1.73 2.47 14.76
CA TYR A 12 2.24 3.36 15.79
C TYR A 12 3.77 3.20 15.87
N GLN A 13 4.52 4.15 15.30
CA GLN A 13 5.97 4.12 15.38
C GLN A 13 6.43 4.80 16.67
N LYS A 14 6.81 3.99 17.68
CA LYS A 14 7.30 4.48 18.98
C LYS A 14 8.50 5.42 18.76
N GLY A 15 8.41 6.66 19.25
CA GLY A 15 9.48 7.66 19.15
C GLY A 15 9.39 8.59 17.94
N VAL A 16 8.44 8.40 17.01
CA VAL A 16 8.11 9.38 15.97
C VAL A 16 6.92 10.21 16.45
N TYR A 17 7.17 11.48 16.80
CA TYR A 17 6.09 12.42 17.06
C TYR A 17 5.41 12.75 15.71
N GLY A 18 4.23 12.19 15.48
CA GLY A 18 3.47 12.35 14.24
C GLY A 18 2.15 11.58 14.25
N TRP A 19 1.35 11.74 13.20
CA TRP A 19 0.08 11.04 13.04
C TRP A 19 0.31 9.54 12.81
N PRO A 20 -0.55 8.65 13.32
CA PRO A 20 -0.47 7.22 13.05
C PRO A 20 -0.43 6.96 11.54
N LEU A 21 0.45 6.05 11.14
CA LEU A 21 0.61 5.67 9.73
C LEU A 21 -0.48 4.68 9.37
N TYR A 22 -1.60 5.19 8.86
CA TYR A 22 -2.67 4.39 8.28
C TYR A 22 -2.25 3.90 6.88
N ARG A 23 -2.36 2.60 6.67
CA ARG A 23 -2.16 1.97 5.36
C ARG A 23 -3.33 1.07 5.02
N SER A 24 -3.76 1.11 3.77
CA SER A 24 -4.71 0.14 3.22
C SER A 24 -4.19 -0.43 1.92
N TYR A 25 -4.43 -1.71 1.72
CA TYR A 25 -3.91 -2.49 0.60
C TYR A 25 -5.09 -3.02 -0.22
N VAL A 26 -5.05 -2.77 -1.53
CA VAL A 26 -5.99 -3.35 -2.49
C VAL A 26 -5.26 -4.44 -3.26
N TYR A 27 -5.90 -5.59 -3.37
CA TYR A 27 -5.36 -6.76 -4.07
C TYR A 27 -6.21 -7.07 -5.29
N GLU A 28 -5.61 -7.71 -6.28
CA GLU A 28 -6.35 -8.34 -7.36
C GLU A 28 -7.34 -9.39 -6.79
N PRO A 29 -8.56 -9.50 -7.35
CA PRO A 29 -9.56 -10.45 -6.87
C PRO A 29 -9.04 -11.90 -6.87
N GLY A 30 -9.20 -12.59 -5.74
CA GLY A 30 -8.82 -14.00 -5.61
C GLY A 30 -7.31 -14.27 -5.53
N THR A 31 -6.45 -13.25 -5.53
CA THR A 31 -4.99 -13.44 -5.46
C THR A 31 -4.34 -12.66 -4.31
N PHE A 32 -3.05 -12.90 -4.09
CA PHE A 32 -2.21 -12.12 -3.17
C PHE A 32 -1.47 -10.97 -3.87
N LYS A 33 -1.72 -10.74 -5.17
CA LYS A 33 -1.03 -9.70 -5.94
C LYS A 33 -1.54 -8.33 -5.49
N PRO A 34 -0.69 -7.47 -4.91
CA PRO A 34 -1.11 -6.15 -4.48
C PRO A 34 -1.19 -5.22 -5.70
N MET A 35 -2.20 -4.37 -5.74
CA MET A 35 -2.41 -3.39 -6.81
C MET A 35 -2.16 -1.97 -6.29
N VAL A 36 -2.75 -1.63 -5.15
CA VAL A 36 -2.75 -0.26 -4.62
C VAL A 36 -2.38 -0.23 -3.15
N LEU A 37 -1.55 0.74 -2.79
CA LEU A 37 -1.30 1.16 -1.41
C LEU A 37 -1.90 2.55 -1.19
N LEU A 38 -2.81 2.66 -0.24
CA LEU A 38 -3.31 3.92 0.28
C LEU A 38 -2.53 4.27 1.56
N LYS A 39 -1.91 5.45 1.62
CA LYS A 39 -1.26 5.98 2.83
C LYS A 39 -1.99 7.22 3.32
N GLY A 40 -2.48 7.20 4.55
CA GLY A 40 -3.22 8.32 5.14
C GLY A 40 -4.63 7.92 5.58
N HIS A 41 -5.43 8.90 6.00
CA HIS A 41 -6.73 8.67 6.61
C HIS A 41 -7.86 9.14 5.68
N GLY A 42 -8.82 8.26 5.41
CA GLY A 42 -10.04 8.60 4.69
C GLY A 42 -9.77 9.21 3.32
N THR A 43 -10.47 10.29 2.99
CA THR A 43 -10.37 10.98 1.70
C THR A 43 -9.05 11.72 1.48
N THR A 44 -8.23 11.87 2.51
CA THR A 44 -6.90 12.52 2.41
C THR A 44 -5.77 11.54 2.07
N SER A 45 -6.10 10.27 1.83
CA SER A 45 -5.14 9.22 1.54
C SER A 45 -4.42 9.47 0.21
N LYS A 46 -3.10 9.28 0.23
CA LYS A 46 -2.28 9.24 -0.99
C LYS A 46 -2.32 7.85 -1.61
N VAL A 47 -2.49 7.79 -2.92
CA VAL A 47 -2.55 6.56 -3.70
C VAL A 47 -1.17 6.24 -4.27
N TYR A 48 -0.80 4.96 -4.24
CA TYR A 48 0.38 4.43 -4.88
C TYR A 48 0.08 3.10 -5.56
N TYR A 49 0.75 2.81 -6.68
CA TYR A 49 0.55 1.60 -7.48
C TYR A 49 1.77 0.71 -7.42
N TYR A 50 1.56 -0.57 -7.09
CA TYR A 50 2.61 -1.58 -7.14
C TYR A 50 2.88 -1.97 -8.59
N GLN A 51 4.16 -1.99 -8.96
CA GLN A 51 4.61 -2.59 -10.21
C GLN A 51 5.15 -3.97 -9.89
N LEU A 52 4.57 -4.99 -10.52
CA LEU A 52 4.85 -6.39 -10.24
C LEU A 52 5.64 -7.01 -11.38
N ASP A 53 6.48 -7.99 -11.06
CA ASP A 53 6.98 -8.93 -12.08
C ASP A 53 5.90 -9.94 -12.51
N HIS A 54 6.26 -10.84 -13.43
CA HIS A 54 5.35 -11.85 -13.96
C HIS A 54 4.83 -12.86 -12.91
N LEU A 55 5.50 -13.00 -11.76
CA LEU A 55 5.07 -13.87 -10.65
C LEU A 55 4.16 -13.13 -9.66
N GLY A 56 4.04 -11.80 -9.77
CA GLY A 56 3.29 -10.98 -8.83
C GLY A 56 4.13 -10.44 -7.67
N THR A 57 5.46 -10.54 -7.75
CA THR A 57 6.36 -9.97 -6.75
C THR A 57 6.44 -8.45 -6.96
N PRO A 58 6.19 -7.63 -5.94
CA PRO A 58 6.40 -6.19 -6.04
C PRO A 58 7.87 -5.84 -6.32
N GLN A 59 8.13 -5.10 -7.39
CA GLN A 59 9.44 -4.60 -7.78
C GLN A 59 9.56 -3.09 -7.55
N GLU A 60 8.48 -2.34 -7.80
CA GLU A 60 8.48 -0.89 -7.63
C GLU A 60 7.15 -0.39 -7.06
N LEU A 61 7.17 0.86 -6.60
CA LEU A 61 5.99 1.63 -6.23
C LEU A 61 5.99 2.96 -6.96
N THR A 62 4.87 3.29 -7.59
CA THR A 62 4.69 4.54 -8.35
C THR A 62 3.57 5.40 -7.78
N ASP A 63 3.68 6.71 -7.93
CA ASP A 63 2.58 7.64 -7.68
C ASP A 63 1.63 7.74 -8.90
N PRO A 64 0.49 8.46 -8.80
CA PRO A 64 -0.43 8.62 -9.93
C PRO A 64 0.12 9.36 -11.15
N GLY A 65 1.25 10.06 -11.01
CA GLY A 65 1.97 10.66 -12.13
C GLY A 65 2.94 9.69 -12.82
N GLY A 66 3.02 8.44 -12.36
CA GLY A 66 3.96 7.45 -12.87
C GLY A 66 5.38 7.60 -12.32
N LYS A 67 5.60 8.45 -11.32
CA LYS A 67 6.93 8.61 -10.71
C LYS A 67 7.22 7.47 -9.75
N ILE A 68 8.40 6.85 -9.87
CA ILE A 68 8.90 5.85 -8.92
C ILE A 68 9.18 6.53 -7.57
N VAL A 69 8.58 5.98 -6.51
CA VAL A 69 8.74 6.43 -5.12
C VAL A 69 9.44 5.38 -4.24
N TRP A 70 9.61 4.16 -4.74
CA TRP A 70 10.37 3.07 -4.15
C TRP A 70 10.73 2.03 -5.24
N SER A 71 11.94 1.49 -5.15
CA SER A 71 12.50 0.40 -5.97
C SER A 71 13.58 -0.32 -5.16
#